data_AF-A0A7Y5NAZ9-F1
#
_entry.id   AF-A0A7Y5NAZ9-F1
#
_cell.length_a   1.000
_cell.length_b   1.000
_cell.length_c   1.000
_cell.angle_alpha   90.00
_cell.angle_beta   90.00
_cell.angle_gamma   90.00
#
_symmetry.space_group_name_H-M   'P 1'
#
loop_
_entity.id
_entity.type
_entity.pdbx_description
1 polymer ?
#
loop_
_entity_poly.entity_id
_entity_poly.type
_entity_poly.pdbx_seq_one_letter_code
_entity_poly.pdbx_strand_id
1 'polypeptide(L)'
;MTSIELPSSAVEIRAENPRSPFAMAGWPAVLFGGVFVAAGAFIVARAALGGVEGMHSPRWVAAAAGLIFLLAGLWVSGNGAADVVRTRTIAQRAAALPREPWEWDHEWRHDGIESDAVRDIARAFGIVVFIAVFALPFHWIGFFAPHAPRPFAVGAILMDVALVWLLYRAVRLVLMRHRYGRSWLRFARFPFRAGDRVELSLDSFGALSLVPSLQATLRCVQERYETRGTGKNRSTQVVCYALWSATATVEKDRKGFFDVAFDIPAGSPPSALRERPARYWELVLASGDVPGVDYEARFLVPVY
;
A
#
# COMPACT_ATOMS: atom_id res chain seq x y z
N MET A 1 7.83 23.45 -0.52
CA MET A 1 8.17 22.07 -0.16
C MET A 1 9.64 21.87 -0.41
N THR A 2 10.44 22.00 0.64
CA THR A 2 11.88 21.76 0.62
C THR A 2 12.07 20.25 0.61
N SER A 3 12.44 19.68 -0.53
CA SER A 3 12.94 18.31 -0.55
C SER A 3 14.19 18.31 0.33
N ILE A 4 14.10 17.74 1.53
CA ILE A 4 15.31 17.48 2.33
C ILE A 4 16.28 16.70 1.42
N GLU A 5 17.51 17.21 1.30
CA GLU A 5 18.56 16.52 0.58
C GLU A 5 18.84 15.19 1.28
N LEU A 6 18.98 14.12 0.50
CA LEU A 6 19.34 12.84 1.08
C LEU A 6 20.75 12.96 1.68
N PRO A 7 20.94 12.61 2.96
CA PRO A 7 22.29 12.52 3.49
C PRO A 7 23.05 11.44 2.73
N SER A 8 24.38 11.57 2.66
CA SER A 8 25.24 10.58 2.01
C SER A 8 25.16 9.19 2.66
N SER A 9 24.66 9.11 3.89
CA SER A 9 24.38 7.86 4.61
C SER A 9 23.06 7.20 4.26
N ALA A 10 22.21 7.83 3.43
CA ALA A 10 20.90 7.29 3.10
C ALA A 10 21.01 6.00 2.29
N VAL A 11 20.28 4.96 2.71
CA VAL A 11 20.29 3.65 2.05
C VAL A 11 18.96 3.39 1.36
N GLU A 12 18.98 3.04 0.07
CA GLU A 12 17.79 2.65 -0.68
C GLU A 12 17.20 1.34 -0.14
N ILE A 13 15.91 1.34 0.19
CA ILE A 13 15.18 0.17 0.67
C ILE A 13 14.43 -0.46 -0.51
N ARG A 14 14.97 -1.54 -1.09
CA ARG A 14 14.42 -2.15 -2.31
C ARG A 14 13.09 -2.89 -2.13
N ALA A 15 12.80 -3.36 -0.91
CA ALA A 15 11.62 -4.18 -0.62
C ALA A 15 10.45 -3.40 0.00
N GLU A 16 10.55 -2.07 0.05
CA GLU A 16 9.55 -1.25 0.72
C GLU A 16 8.40 -0.83 -0.19
N ASN A 17 7.19 -1.00 0.31
CA ASN A 17 6.01 -0.47 -0.38
C ASN A 17 5.84 0.99 0.03
N PRO A 18 5.89 1.95 -0.90
CA PRO A 18 5.67 3.35 -0.57
C PRO A 18 4.26 3.53 0.03
N ARG A 19 4.21 4.39 1.05
CA ARG A 19 3.03 4.89 1.75
C ARG A 19 2.33 5.97 0.94
N SER A 20 3.08 6.79 0.18
CA SER A 20 2.44 7.71 -0.75
C SER A 20 1.65 6.88 -1.77
N PRO A 21 0.35 7.17 -1.97
CA PRO A 21 -0.40 6.56 -3.06
C PRO A 21 0.30 6.86 -4.39
N PHE A 22 0.05 6.00 -5.38
CA PHE A 22 0.43 6.29 -6.77
C PHE A 22 0.02 7.72 -7.15
N ALA A 23 0.76 8.33 -8.08
CA ALA A 23 0.63 9.74 -8.50
C ALA A 23 -0.79 10.19 -8.94
N MET A 24 -1.76 9.29 -9.01
CA MET A 24 -3.17 9.57 -9.25
C MET A 24 -3.96 9.52 -7.92
N ALA A 25 -3.89 10.60 -7.15
CA ALA A 25 -4.80 10.90 -6.04
C ALA A 25 -5.52 12.23 -6.32
N GLY A 26 -6.59 12.54 -5.59
CA GLY A 26 -7.37 13.76 -5.78
C GLY A 26 -7.92 13.97 -7.21
N TRP A 27 -7.79 15.20 -7.73
CA TRP A 27 -8.35 15.60 -9.02
C TRP A 27 -7.83 14.81 -10.23
N PRO A 28 -6.52 14.51 -10.37
CA PRO A 28 -6.05 13.61 -11.42
C PRO A 28 -6.79 12.27 -11.47
N ALA A 29 -7.06 11.65 -10.32
CA ALA A 29 -7.83 10.40 -10.27
C ALA A 29 -9.29 10.61 -10.69
N VAL A 30 -9.91 11.72 -10.30
CA VAL A 30 -11.28 12.08 -10.74
C VAL A 30 -11.36 12.19 -12.26
N LEU A 31 -10.43 12.93 -12.87
CA LEU A 31 -10.39 13.15 -14.32
C LEU A 31 -10.09 11.86 -15.07
N PHE A 32 -9.09 11.10 -14.63
CA PHE A 32 -8.71 9.83 -15.24
C PHE A 32 -9.85 8.81 -15.15
N GLY A 33 -10.43 8.62 -13.97
CA GLY A 33 -11.60 7.75 -13.79
C GLY A 33 -12.80 8.21 -14.61
N GLY A 34 -13.00 9.52 -14.78
CA GLY A 34 -14.06 10.10 -15.60
C GLY A 34 -13.99 9.68 -17.07
N VAL A 35 -12.79 9.55 -17.63
CA VAL A 35 -12.59 9.01 -18.99
C VAL A 35 -13.06 7.55 -19.08
N PHE A 36 -12.75 6.74 -18.07
CA PHE A 36 -13.18 5.33 -18.01
C PHE A 36 -14.70 5.21 -17.84
N VAL A 37 -15.31 6.07 -17.02
CA VAL A 37 -16.77 6.17 -16.88
C VAL A 37 -17.41 6.49 -18.24
N ALA A 38 -16.91 7.52 -18.94
CA ALA A 38 -17.45 7.93 -20.23
C ALA A 38 -17.31 6.82 -21.28
N ALA A 39 -16.13 6.20 -21.39
CA ALA A 39 -15.88 5.10 -22.33
C ALA A 39 -16.76 3.88 -22.01
N GLY A 40 -16.84 3.48 -20.74
CA GLY A 40 -17.66 2.35 -20.30
C GLY A 40 -19.15 2.58 -20.55
N ALA A 41 -19.67 3.75 -20.18
CA ALA A 41 -21.05 4.14 -20.43
C ALA A 41 -21.38 4.16 -21.94
N PHE A 42 -20.47 4.69 -22.76
CA PHE A 42 -20.63 4.69 -24.22
C PHE A 42 -20.70 3.26 -24.78
N ILE A 43 -19.79 2.36 -24.38
CA ILE A 43 -19.79 0.97 -24.84
C ILE A 43 -21.10 0.25 -24.43
N VAL A 44 -21.52 0.40 -23.18
CA VAL A 44 -22.78 -0.19 -22.67
C VAL A 44 -23.98 0.34 -23.45
N ALA A 45 -24.06 1.65 -23.67
CA ALA A 45 -25.14 2.28 -24.43
C ALA A 45 -25.19 1.76 -25.88
N ARG A 46 -24.03 1.66 -26.55
CA ARG A 46 -23.94 1.14 -27.92
C ARG A 46 -24.35 -0.33 -28.02
N ALA A 47 -23.94 -1.15 -27.04
CA ALA A 47 -24.35 -2.55 -26.96
C ALA A 47 -25.87 -2.72 -26.74
N ALA A 48 -26.47 -1.87 -25.90
CA ALA A 48 -27.91 -1.90 -25.61
C ALA A 48 -28.76 -1.38 -26.79
N LEU A 49 -28.33 -0.29 -27.43
CA LEU A 49 -29.06 0.34 -28.54
C LEU A 49 -28.86 -0.35 -29.90
N GLY A 50 -28.17 -1.49 -29.93
CA GLY A 50 -28.09 -2.35 -31.10
C GLY A 50 -27.20 -1.87 -32.25
N GLY A 51 -26.63 -0.66 -32.19
CA GLY A 51 -25.86 -0.10 -33.30
C GLY A 51 -24.43 -0.64 -33.42
N VAL A 52 -24.14 -1.81 -32.87
CA VAL A 52 -22.84 -2.47 -33.01
C VAL A 52 -22.76 -3.23 -34.35
N GLU A 53 -22.95 -2.52 -35.45
CA GLU A 53 -22.76 -3.09 -36.79
C GLU A 53 -21.26 -3.24 -37.06
N GLY A 54 -20.83 -4.45 -37.43
CA GLY A 54 -19.43 -4.76 -37.77
C GLY A 54 -18.57 -5.37 -36.64
N MET A 55 -19.08 -5.51 -35.41
CA MET A 55 -18.33 -6.17 -34.34
C MET A 55 -18.74 -7.65 -34.24
N HIS A 56 -17.80 -8.58 -34.46
CA HIS A 56 -18.02 -10.02 -34.42
C HIS A 56 -18.29 -10.60 -33.01
N SER A 57 -18.59 -9.77 -32.01
CA SER A 57 -18.80 -10.20 -30.62
C SER A 57 -20.29 -10.14 -30.25
N PRO A 58 -20.77 -11.08 -29.41
CA PRO A 58 -22.11 -10.99 -28.83
C PRO A 58 -22.27 -9.68 -28.03
N ARG A 59 -23.44 -9.04 -28.15
CA ARG A 59 -23.73 -7.74 -27.50
C ARG A 59 -23.50 -7.75 -25.99
N TRP A 60 -23.80 -8.87 -25.33
CA TRP A 60 -23.60 -9.01 -23.88
C TRP A 60 -22.11 -8.97 -23.48
N VAL A 61 -21.20 -9.46 -24.34
CA VAL A 61 -19.74 -9.40 -24.11
C VAL A 61 -19.28 -7.95 -24.16
N ALA A 62 -19.72 -7.20 -25.17
CA ALA A 62 -19.43 -5.78 -25.28
C ALA A 62 -20.00 -5.00 -24.09
N ALA A 63 -21.25 -5.28 -23.68
CA ALA A 63 -21.85 -4.67 -22.51
C ALA A 63 -21.09 -4.99 -21.21
N ALA A 64 -20.67 -6.24 -21.02
CA ALA A 64 -19.87 -6.65 -19.86
C ALA A 64 -18.52 -5.93 -19.82
N ALA A 65 -17.82 -5.84 -20.95
CA ALA A 65 -16.57 -5.09 -21.06
C ALA A 65 -16.81 -3.61 -20.70
N GLY A 66 -17.82 -2.97 -21.30
CA GLY A 66 -18.18 -1.59 -20.98
C GLY A 66 -18.51 -1.38 -19.50
N LEU A 67 -19.21 -2.33 -18.88
CA LEU A 67 -19.55 -2.27 -17.46
C LEU A 67 -18.30 -2.36 -16.56
N ILE A 68 -17.31 -3.18 -16.91
CA ILE A 68 -16.04 -3.25 -16.18
C ILE A 68 -15.34 -1.87 -16.20
N PHE A 69 -15.23 -1.23 -17.37
CA PHE A 69 -14.65 0.10 -17.50
C PHE A 69 -15.44 1.16 -16.71
N LEU A 70 -16.77 1.10 -16.77
CA LEU A 70 -17.65 2.01 -16.06
C LEU A 70 -17.47 1.89 -14.54
N LEU A 71 -17.51 0.67 -13.99
CA LEU A 71 -17.37 0.42 -12.56
C LEU A 71 -15.96 0.77 -12.06
N ALA A 72 -14.92 0.42 -12.81
CA ALA A 72 -13.54 0.81 -12.49
C ALA A 72 -13.39 2.33 -12.48
N GLY A 73 -13.94 3.02 -13.48
CA GLY A 73 -13.94 4.48 -13.56
C GLY A 73 -14.66 5.13 -12.38
N LEU A 74 -15.87 4.66 -12.04
CA LEU A 74 -16.65 5.17 -10.91
C LEU A 74 -15.90 4.97 -9.58
N TRP A 75 -15.29 3.80 -9.39
CA TRP A 75 -14.49 3.53 -8.21
C TRP A 75 -13.31 4.48 -8.08
N VAL A 76 -12.51 4.66 -9.16
CA VAL A 76 -11.35 5.55 -9.16
C VAL A 76 -11.76 7.00 -8.95
N SER A 77 -12.77 7.49 -9.65
CA SER A 77 -13.27 8.86 -9.50
C SER A 77 -13.87 9.11 -8.12
N GLY A 78 -14.63 8.17 -7.57
CA GLY A 78 -15.21 8.27 -6.23
C GLY A 78 -14.14 8.38 -5.14
N ASN A 79 -13.11 7.53 -5.21
CA ASN A 79 -11.96 7.61 -4.29
C ASN A 79 -11.19 8.93 -4.46
N GLY A 80 -10.98 9.40 -5.70
CA GLY A 80 -10.36 10.70 -5.97
C GLY A 80 -11.15 11.87 -5.38
N ALA A 81 -12.46 11.89 -5.53
CA ALA A 81 -13.33 12.93 -4.98
C ALA A 81 -13.32 12.92 -3.45
N ALA A 82 -13.40 11.74 -2.83
CA ALA A 82 -13.28 11.58 -1.38
C ALA A 82 -11.93 12.11 -0.87
N ASP A 83 -10.84 11.84 -1.59
CA ASP A 83 -9.51 12.34 -1.25
C ASP A 83 -9.40 13.87 -1.35
N VAL A 84 -10.02 14.50 -2.36
CA VAL A 84 -10.10 15.98 -2.45
C VAL A 84 -10.80 16.58 -1.23
N VAL A 85 -11.95 16.02 -0.84
CA VAL A 85 -12.73 16.50 0.32
C VAL A 85 -11.93 16.31 1.61
N ARG A 86 -11.30 15.13 1.77
CA ARG A 86 -10.47 14.81 2.94
C ARG A 86 -9.29 15.78 3.05
N THR A 87 -8.59 16.03 1.94
CA THR A 87 -7.44 16.94 1.89
C THR A 87 -7.82 18.37 2.31
N ARG A 88 -8.98 18.87 1.88
CA ARG A 88 -9.49 20.17 2.32
C ARG A 88 -9.73 20.23 3.82
N THR A 89 -10.39 19.21 4.37
CA THR A 89 -10.67 19.12 5.80
C THR A 89 -9.37 19.07 6.62
N ILE A 90 -8.38 18.33 6.14
CA ILE A 90 -7.07 18.25 6.79
C ILE A 90 -6.32 19.59 6.71
N ALA A 91 -6.35 20.28 5.57
CA ALA A 91 -5.72 21.58 5.44
C ALA A 91 -6.28 22.60 6.45
N GLN A 92 -7.59 22.55 6.71
CA GLN A 92 -8.22 23.37 7.75
C GLN A 92 -7.72 23.01 9.15
N ARG A 93 -7.61 21.71 9.48
CA ARG A 93 -7.05 21.25 10.77
C ARG A 93 -5.58 21.64 10.93
N ALA A 94 -4.79 21.53 9.86
CA ALA A 94 -3.39 21.91 9.84
C ALA A 94 -3.21 23.42 10.11
N ALA A 95 -4.10 24.25 9.58
CA ALA A 95 -4.12 25.68 9.86
C ALA A 95 -4.52 26.00 11.31
N ALA A 96 -5.43 25.21 11.91
CA ALA A 96 -5.87 25.39 13.28
C ALA A 96 -4.85 24.89 14.33
N LEU A 97 -4.11 23.82 14.03
CA LEU A 97 -3.16 23.16 14.93
C LEU A 97 -1.76 23.06 14.28
N PRO A 98 -1.08 24.18 14.02
CA PRO A 98 0.20 24.16 13.30
C PRO A 98 1.36 23.55 14.10
N ARG A 99 1.27 23.52 15.43
CA ARG A 99 2.30 22.98 16.33
C ARG A 99 2.09 21.51 16.69
N GLU A 100 0.97 20.93 16.27
CA GLU A 100 0.55 19.58 16.64
C GLU A 100 0.26 18.76 15.37
N PRO A 101 1.28 18.56 14.49
CA PRO A 101 1.08 17.89 13.20
C PRO A 101 0.50 16.48 13.32
N TRP A 102 0.80 15.77 14.42
CA TRP A 102 0.26 14.44 14.67
C TRP A 102 -1.28 14.39 14.74
N GLU A 103 -1.96 15.50 15.06
CA GLU A 103 -3.44 15.52 15.14
C GLU A 103 -4.13 15.44 13.77
N TRP A 104 -3.41 15.72 12.68
CA TRP A 104 -4.00 15.79 11.34
C TRP A 104 -3.19 15.06 10.26
N ASP A 105 -1.91 14.79 10.49
CA ASP A 105 -1.02 14.12 9.55
C ASP A 105 -1.40 12.63 9.37
N HIS A 106 -1.80 11.96 10.46
CA HIS A 106 -2.28 10.57 10.41
C HIS A 106 -3.35 10.32 11.45
N GLU A 107 -4.15 9.28 11.24
CA GLU A 107 -5.20 8.87 12.19
C GLU A 107 -4.58 8.06 13.33
N TRP A 108 -3.70 8.71 14.09
CA TRP A 108 -3.01 8.09 15.20
C TRP A 108 -3.99 7.72 16.33
N ARG A 109 -3.63 6.65 17.02
CA ARG A 109 -4.16 6.32 18.33
C ARG A 109 -3.06 6.57 19.37
N HIS A 110 -3.41 7.24 20.46
CA HIS A 110 -2.43 7.68 21.46
C HIS A 110 -1.85 6.51 22.26
N ASP A 111 -2.56 5.39 22.33
CA ASP A 111 -2.19 4.19 23.09
C ASP A 111 -1.34 3.20 22.30
N GLY A 112 -1.28 3.33 20.97
CA GLY A 112 -0.57 2.39 20.11
C GLY A 112 -1.07 2.35 18.67
N ILE A 113 -0.63 1.35 17.91
CA ILE A 113 -1.05 1.13 16.53
C ILE A 113 -1.09 -0.37 16.19
N GLU A 114 -2.02 -0.76 15.31
CA GLU A 114 -2.07 -2.11 14.74
C GLU A 114 -1.07 -2.21 13.57
N SER A 115 -0.58 -3.42 13.30
CA SER A 115 0.25 -3.64 12.12
C SER A 115 -0.50 -3.37 10.82
N ASP A 116 0.25 -3.07 9.76
CA ASP A 116 -0.32 -2.80 8.44
C ASP A 116 -0.92 -4.03 7.72
N ALA A 117 -0.91 -5.20 8.36
CA ALA A 117 -1.32 -6.47 7.77
C ALA A 117 -2.73 -6.46 7.18
N VAL A 118 -3.70 -5.76 7.80
CA VAL A 118 -5.08 -5.64 7.25
C VAL A 118 -5.05 -4.99 5.88
N ARG A 119 -4.34 -3.87 5.79
CA ARG A 119 -4.29 -3.05 4.58
C ARG A 119 -3.56 -3.78 3.48
N ASP A 120 -2.49 -4.51 3.82
CA ASP A 120 -1.72 -5.30 2.87
C ASP A 120 -2.52 -6.48 2.33
N ILE A 121 -3.28 -7.19 3.19
CA ILE A 121 -4.23 -8.24 2.76
C ILE A 121 -5.29 -7.66 1.84
N ALA A 122 -5.96 -6.57 2.24
CA ALA A 122 -7.02 -5.95 1.45
C ALA A 122 -6.49 -5.48 0.08
N ARG A 123 -5.30 -4.87 0.04
CA ARG A 123 -4.64 -4.47 -1.21
C ARG A 123 -4.32 -5.67 -2.08
N ALA A 124 -3.78 -6.75 -1.52
CA ALA A 124 -3.44 -7.96 -2.27
C ALA A 124 -4.68 -8.60 -2.91
N PHE A 125 -5.78 -8.77 -2.15
CA PHE A 125 -7.05 -9.28 -2.70
C PHE A 125 -7.68 -8.32 -3.71
N GLY A 126 -7.60 -7.01 -3.48
CA GLY A 126 -8.07 -6.01 -4.44
C GLY A 126 -7.39 -6.15 -5.80
N ILE A 127 -6.06 -6.36 -5.81
CA ILE A 127 -5.29 -6.62 -7.05
C ILE A 127 -5.72 -7.95 -7.69
N VAL A 128 -5.88 -9.03 -6.91
CA VAL A 128 -6.34 -10.34 -7.41
C VAL A 128 -7.70 -10.22 -8.12
N VAL A 129 -8.68 -9.60 -7.46
CA VAL A 129 -10.02 -9.41 -8.02
C VAL A 129 -9.97 -8.56 -9.29
N PHE A 130 -9.21 -7.47 -9.28
CA PHE A 130 -9.04 -6.62 -10.46
C PHE A 130 -8.48 -7.40 -11.65
N ILE A 131 -7.38 -8.13 -11.47
CA ILE A 131 -6.75 -8.91 -12.54
C ILE A 131 -7.69 -10.02 -13.03
N ALA A 132 -8.38 -10.73 -12.13
CA ALA A 132 -9.33 -11.78 -12.50
C ALA A 132 -10.48 -11.23 -13.38
N VAL A 133 -11.09 -10.12 -12.98
CA VAL A 133 -12.16 -9.47 -13.75
C VAL A 133 -11.64 -8.96 -15.09
N PHE A 134 -10.46 -8.34 -15.10
CA PHE A 134 -9.83 -7.83 -16.32
C PHE A 134 -9.46 -8.95 -17.30
N ALA A 135 -9.15 -10.15 -16.81
CA ALA A 135 -8.80 -11.31 -17.64
C ALA A 135 -10.00 -11.93 -18.36
N LEU A 136 -11.23 -11.76 -17.88
CA LEU A 136 -12.44 -12.38 -18.45
C LEU A 136 -12.62 -12.17 -19.97
N PRO A 137 -12.54 -10.94 -20.53
CA PRO A 137 -12.67 -10.76 -21.97
C PRO A 137 -11.56 -11.46 -22.77
N PHE A 138 -10.34 -11.53 -22.24
CA PHE A 138 -9.22 -12.21 -22.90
C PHE A 138 -9.46 -13.72 -22.97
N HIS A 139 -9.98 -14.32 -21.89
CA HIS A 139 -10.40 -15.72 -21.87
C HIS A 139 -11.50 -16.00 -22.89
N TRP A 140 -12.52 -15.15 -22.94
CA TRP A 140 -13.60 -15.31 -23.90
C TRP A 140 -13.08 -15.26 -25.35
N ILE A 141 -12.28 -14.26 -25.69
CA ILE A 141 -11.72 -14.09 -27.04
C ILE A 141 -10.73 -15.22 -27.38
N GLY A 142 -9.89 -15.61 -26.44
CA GLY A 142 -8.84 -16.60 -26.64
C GLY A 142 -9.33 -18.03 -26.78
N PHE A 143 -10.46 -18.39 -26.15
CA PHE A 143 -10.92 -19.79 -26.10
C PHE A 143 -12.31 -20.02 -26.70
N PHE A 144 -13.18 -19.01 -26.74
CA PHE A 144 -14.60 -19.19 -27.10
C PHE A 144 -15.04 -18.40 -28.34
N ALA A 145 -14.24 -17.46 -28.83
CA ALA A 145 -14.56 -16.74 -30.06
C ALA A 145 -14.40 -17.63 -31.31
N PRO A 146 -15.30 -17.52 -32.30
CA PRO A 146 -15.07 -18.09 -33.62
C PRO A 146 -13.77 -17.54 -34.22
N HIS A 147 -12.89 -18.42 -34.69
CA HIS A 147 -11.52 -18.08 -35.12
C HIS A 147 -10.65 -17.43 -34.02
N ALA A 148 -10.70 -17.99 -32.81
CA ALA A 148 -9.94 -17.52 -31.66
C ALA A 148 -8.45 -17.27 -31.99
N PRO A 149 -7.98 -16.01 -31.92
CA PRO A 149 -6.60 -15.69 -32.20
C PRO A 149 -5.67 -16.24 -31.11
N ARG A 150 -4.72 -17.10 -31.50
CA ARG A 150 -3.74 -17.74 -30.58
C ARG A 150 -3.06 -16.77 -29.60
N PRO A 151 -2.69 -15.53 -29.97
CA PRO A 151 -2.08 -14.59 -29.02
C PRO A 151 -2.96 -14.27 -27.81
N PHE A 152 -4.29 -14.21 -27.96
CA PHE A 152 -5.19 -13.95 -26.83
C PHE A 152 -5.28 -15.13 -25.87
N ALA A 153 -5.27 -16.36 -26.38
CA ALA A 153 -5.21 -17.56 -25.55
C ALA A 153 -3.91 -17.63 -24.73
N VAL A 154 -2.77 -17.34 -25.36
CA VAL A 154 -1.46 -17.27 -24.67
C VAL A 154 -1.47 -16.17 -23.61
N GLY A 155 -1.98 -14.97 -23.94
CA GLY A 155 -2.11 -13.87 -23.01
C GLY A 155 -3.00 -14.21 -21.80
N ALA A 156 -4.13 -14.89 -22.02
CA ALA A 156 -5.02 -15.35 -20.95
C ALA A 156 -4.30 -16.31 -19.99
N ILE A 157 -3.59 -17.31 -20.52
CA ILE A 157 -2.82 -18.26 -19.69
C ILE A 157 -1.73 -17.56 -18.87
N LEU A 158 -1.02 -16.58 -19.46
CA LEU A 158 -0.02 -15.80 -18.72
C LEU A 158 -0.66 -15.00 -17.58
N MET A 159 -1.85 -14.44 -17.81
CA MET A 159 -2.61 -13.77 -16.76
C MET A 159 -3.04 -14.74 -15.66
N ASP A 160 -3.42 -15.98 -15.97
CA ASP A 160 -3.75 -17.01 -14.98
C ASP A 160 -2.56 -17.36 -14.10
N VAL A 161 -1.37 -17.54 -14.68
CA VAL A 161 -0.14 -17.79 -13.92
C VAL A 161 0.15 -16.62 -12.98
N ALA A 162 0.03 -15.39 -13.46
CA ALA A 162 0.18 -14.19 -12.63
C ALA A 162 -0.88 -14.14 -11.52
N LEU A 163 -2.13 -14.51 -11.81
CA LEU A 163 -3.24 -14.53 -10.85
C LEU A 163 -3.00 -15.57 -9.75
N VAL A 164 -2.57 -16.79 -10.10
CA VAL A 164 -2.22 -17.83 -9.14
C VAL A 164 -1.08 -17.37 -8.22
N TRP A 165 -0.04 -16.74 -8.77
CA TRP A 165 1.06 -16.21 -7.97
C TRP A 165 0.61 -15.08 -7.03
N LEU A 166 -0.23 -14.15 -7.49
CA LEU A 166 -0.80 -13.08 -6.66
C LEU A 166 -1.70 -13.66 -5.56
N LEU A 167 -2.52 -14.66 -5.88
CA LEU A 167 -3.37 -15.34 -4.92
C LEU A 167 -2.54 -16.06 -3.87
N TYR A 168 -1.47 -16.75 -4.26
CA TYR A 168 -0.52 -17.35 -3.32
C TYR A 168 0.03 -16.32 -2.33
N ARG A 169 0.45 -15.13 -2.81
CA ARG A 169 0.92 -14.05 -1.93
C ARG A 169 -0.18 -13.55 -0.98
N ALA A 170 -1.39 -13.32 -1.48
CA ALA A 170 -2.52 -12.86 -0.68
C ALA A 170 -2.89 -13.88 0.42
N VAL A 171 -2.95 -15.16 0.06
CA VAL A 171 -3.21 -16.27 0.99
C VAL A 171 -2.09 -16.36 2.04
N ARG A 172 -0.81 -16.22 1.66
CA ARG A 172 0.30 -16.21 2.62
C ARG A 172 0.13 -15.11 3.68
N LEU A 173 -0.30 -13.91 3.29
CA LEU A 173 -0.56 -12.81 4.24
C LEU A 173 -1.73 -13.13 5.20
N VAL A 174 -2.79 -13.78 4.69
CA VAL A 174 -3.91 -14.24 5.54
C VAL A 174 -3.46 -15.32 6.51
N LEU A 175 -2.69 -16.30 6.05
CA LEU A 175 -2.17 -17.37 6.90
C LEU A 175 -1.24 -16.81 7.98
N MET A 176 -0.38 -15.85 7.64
CA MET A 176 0.47 -15.14 8.60
C MET A 176 -0.39 -14.46 9.66
N ARG A 177 -1.39 -13.68 9.24
CA ARG A 177 -2.31 -13.02 10.18
C ARG A 177 -3.09 -14.02 11.04
N HIS A 178 -3.56 -15.12 10.46
CA HIS A 178 -4.29 -16.14 11.20
C HIS A 178 -3.40 -16.82 12.25
N ARG A 179 -2.14 -17.12 11.91
CA ARG A 179 -1.17 -17.76 12.82
C ARG A 179 -0.74 -16.86 13.96
N TYR A 180 -0.42 -15.60 13.69
CA TYR A 180 0.14 -14.67 14.68
C TYR A 180 -0.92 -13.78 15.33
N GLY A 181 -2.13 -13.72 14.79
CA GLY A 181 -3.21 -12.88 15.29
C GLY A 181 -3.03 -11.41 14.93
N ARG A 182 -3.68 -10.54 15.72
CA ARG A 182 -3.54 -9.09 15.60
C ARG A 182 -2.35 -8.64 16.43
N SER A 183 -1.35 -8.07 15.76
CA SER A 183 -0.21 -7.48 16.45
C SER A 183 -0.52 -6.03 16.80
N TRP A 184 -0.41 -5.69 18.08
CA TRP A 184 -0.63 -4.35 18.60
C TRP A 184 0.66 -3.83 19.23
N LEU A 185 1.11 -2.66 18.78
CA LEU A 185 2.30 -2.00 19.28
C LEU A 185 1.89 -0.82 20.16
N ARG A 186 2.27 -0.86 21.43
CA ARG A 186 1.93 0.15 22.43
C ARG A 186 3.01 1.20 22.52
N PHE A 187 2.61 2.44 22.70
CA PHE A 187 3.53 3.56 22.88
C PHE A 187 3.68 3.90 24.35
N ALA A 188 4.92 4.01 24.83
CA ALA A 188 5.16 4.49 26.20
C ALA A 188 4.75 5.97 26.37
N ARG A 189 4.86 6.74 25.29
CA ARG A 189 4.45 8.15 25.21
C ARG A 189 3.99 8.49 23.79
N PHE A 190 3.20 9.56 23.67
CA PHE A 190 2.68 10.00 22.39
C PHE A 190 2.62 11.54 22.31
N PRO A 191 3.08 12.16 21.22
CA PRO A 191 4.04 11.62 20.25
C PRO A 191 5.45 11.49 20.87
N PHE A 192 6.36 10.82 20.17
CA PHE A 192 7.79 10.89 20.46
C PHE A 192 8.39 12.13 19.80
N ARG A 193 9.41 12.74 20.43
CA ARG A 193 10.14 13.86 19.82
C ARG A 193 11.44 13.37 19.16
N ALA A 194 11.96 14.16 18.23
CA ALA A 194 13.31 13.92 17.71
C ALA A 194 14.37 14.13 18.82
N GLY A 195 15.40 13.28 18.86
CA GLY A 195 16.41 13.29 19.92
C GLY A 195 16.03 12.55 21.20
N ASP A 196 14.84 11.97 21.21
CA ASP A 196 14.16 11.47 22.38
C ASP A 196 14.11 9.93 22.31
N ARG A 197 14.20 9.23 23.44
CA ARG A 197 14.18 7.75 23.44
C ARG A 197 12.81 7.21 23.03
N VAL A 198 12.76 6.33 22.04
CA VAL A 198 11.54 5.67 21.58
C VAL A 198 11.40 4.35 22.30
N GLU A 199 10.37 4.22 23.12
CA GLU A 199 10.05 3.04 23.91
C GLU A 199 8.69 2.49 23.48
N LEU A 200 8.70 1.25 22.99
CA LEU A 200 7.53 0.60 22.40
C LEU A 200 7.41 -0.81 22.98
N SER A 201 6.19 -1.29 23.14
CA SER A 201 5.94 -2.63 23.66
C SER A 201 4.99 -3.37 22.72
N LEU A 202 5.42 -4.54 22.24
CA LEU A 202 4.58 -5.39 21.39
C LEU A 202 3.88 -6.45 22.23
N ASP A 203 2.57 -6.53 22.10
CA ASP A 203 1.79 -7.60 22.69
C ASP A 203 2.09 -8.94 22.00
N SER A 204 2.50 -9.96 22.76
CA SER A 204 2.69 -11.31 22.21
C SER A 204 1.40 -12.14 22.32
N PHE A 205 0.69 -12.24 21.20
CA PHE A 205 -0.52 -13.07 21.08
C PHE A 205 -0.29 -14.22 20.09
N GLY A 206 -1.13 -15.26 20.16
CA GLY A 206 -1.12 -16.38 19.22
C GLY A 206 0.24 -17.08 19.13
N ALA A 207 0.68 -17.42 17.92
CA ALA A 207 1.98 -18.07 17.71
C ALA A 207 3.19 -17.17 18.06
N LEU A 208 3.00 -15.86 18.26
CA LEU A 208 4.07 -14.95 18.67
C LEU A 208 4.49 -15.20 20.14
N SER A 209 3.61 -15.81 20.94
CA SER A 209 3.96 -16.22 22.31
C SER A 209 5.05 -17.31 22.34
N LEU A 210 5.18 -18.11 21.27
CA LEU A 210 6.19 -19.16 21.13
C LEU A 210 7.52 -18.66 20.57
N VAL A 211 7.55 -17.45 20.01
CA VAL A 211 8.78 -16.85 19.48
C VAL A 211 9.61 -16.29 20.63
N PRO A 212 10.87 -16.72 20.82
CA PRO A 212 11.68 -16.28 21.96
C PRO A 212 12.23 -14.86 21.78
N SER A 213 12.60 -14.50 20.54
CA SER A 213 13.19 -13.22 20.20
C SER A 213 12.76 -12.74 18.82
N LEU A 214 12.77 -11.42 18.65
CA LEU A 214 12.49 -10.74 17.39
C LEU A 214 13.65 -9.81 17.03
N GLN A 215 13.90 -9.65 15.74
CA GLN A 215 14.74 -8.60 15.23
C GLN A 215 13.87 -7.36 15.01
N ALA A 216 14.12 -6.31 15.78
CA ALA A 216 13.44 -5.04 15.71
C ALA A 216 14.31 -4.02 14.98
N THR A 217 13.81 -3.43 13.90
CA THR A 217 14.50 -2.38 13.14
C THR A 217 13.65 -1.13 13.11
N LEU A 218 14.10 -0.08 13.79
CA LEU A 218 13.50 1.25 13.71
C LEU A 218 14.20 2.03 12.60
N ARG A 219 13.43 2.64 11.70
CA ARG A 219 13.97 3.43 10.59
C ARG A 219 13.18 4.71 10.33
N CYS A 220 13.90 5.75 9.92
CA CYS A 220 13.34 6.97 9.36
C CYS A 220 13.36 6.84 7.84
N VAL A 221 12.19 6.71 7.22
CA VAL A 221 12.03 6.52 5.79
C VAL A 221 11.61 7.82 5.13
N GLN A 222 12.30 8.19 4.05
CA GLN A 222 11.88 9.24 3.16
C GLN A 222 11.66 8.69 1.76
N GLU A 223 10.47 8.94 1.22
CA GLU A 223 10.17 8.62 -0.16
C GLU A 223 10.70 9.70 -1.09
N ARG A 224 11.04 9.31 -2.33
CA ARG A 224 11.40 10.23 -3.41
C ARG A 224 10.87 9.74 -4.75
N TYR A 225 10.45 10.69 -5.59
CA TYR A 225 10.18 10.41 -6.99
C TYR A 225 11.50 10.40 -7.75
N GLU A 226 11.92 9.21 -8.18
CA GLU A 226 13.10 9.06 -9.03
C GLU A 226 12.71 8.70 -10.42
N THR A 227 13.35 9.37 -11.37
CA THR A 227 13.15 9.06 -12.78
C THR A 227 14.35 8.26 -13.28
N ARG A 228 14.16 6.95 -13.44
CA ARG A 228 15.19 6.01 -13.91
C ARG A 228 15.02 5.72 -15.41
N GLY A 229 16.12 5.34 -16.06
CA GLY A 229 16.18 5.06 -17.50
C GLY A 229 16.61 6.25 -18.35
N THR A 230 16.84 6.00 -19.64
CA THR A 230 17.33 6.97 -20.63
C THR A 230 16.39 7.06 -21.84
N GLY A 231 16.34 8.24 -22.46
CA GLY A 231 15.53 8.48 -23.66
C GLY A 231 14.03 8.27 -23.45
N LYS A 232 13.41 7.45 -24.31
CA LYS A 232 11.96 7.15 -24.28
C LYS A 232 11.56 6.10 -23.22
N ASN A 233 12.53 5.40 -22.62
CA ASN A 233 12.30 4.39 -21.57
C ASN A 233 12.48 5.00 -20.18
N ARG A 234 12.05 6.26 -20.02
CA ARG A 234 12.14 6.98 -18.76
C ARG A 234 10.92 6.65 -17.91
N SER A 235 11.13 6.11 -16.71
CA SER A 235 10.06 5.77 -15.78
C SER A 235 10.28 6.47 -14.45
N THR A 236 9.24 7.15 -13.95
CA THR A 236 9.25 7.76 -12.62
C THR A 236 8.66 6.78 -11.62
N GLN A 237 9.44 6.41 -10.62
CA GLN A 237 9.05 5.50 -9.55
C GLN A 237 9.26 6.15 -8.19
N VAL A 238 8.46 5.74 -7.21
CA VAL A 238 8.68 6.13 -5.81
C VAL A 238 9.71 5.18 -5.22
N VAL A 239 10.82 5.74 -4.73
CA VAL A 239 11.91 5.01 -4.08
C VAL A 239 11.95 5.40 -2.60
N CYS A 240 12.08 4.41 -1.72
CA CYS A 240 12.16 4.63 -0.28
C CYS A 240 13.62 4.63 0.18
N TYR A 241 14.01 5.64 0.94
CA TYR A 241 15.35 5.79 1.51
C TYR A 241 15.29 5.76 3.04
N ALA A 242 16.09 4.89 3.67
CA ALA A 242 16.35 4.96 5.10
C ALA A 242 17.34 6.11 5.35
N LEU A 243 16.88 7.22 5.91
CA LEU A 243 17.73 8.33 6.35
C LEU A 243 18.53 7.94 7.60
N TRP A 244 17.91 7.11 8.44
CA TRP A 244 18.48 6.55 9.64
C TRP A 244 17.85 5.19 9.91
N SER A 245 18.61 4.26 10.47
CA SER A 245 18.12 2.95 10.87
C SER A 245 18.94 2.43 12.05
N ALA A 246 18.27 1.78 13.00
CA ALA A 246 18.92 1.01 14.05
C ALA A 246 18.19 -0.32 14.21
N THR A 247 18.96 -1.38 14.47
CA THR A 247 18.44 -2.73 14.64
C THR A 247 18.86 -3.26 16.00
N ALA A 248 17.92 -3.87 16.71
CA ALA A 248 18.15 -4.54 17.99
C ALA A 248 17.48 -5.91 17.96
N THR A 249 18.10 -6.90 18.61
CA THR A 249 17.45 -8.16 18.94
C THR A 249 16.75 -8.00 20.27
N VAL A 250 15.47 -8.37 20.31
CA VAL A 250 14.61 -8.14 21.46
C VAL A 250 14.09 -9.48 21.93
N GLU A 251 14.33 -9.77 23.19
CA GLU A 251 13.80 -10.95 23.87
C GLU A 251 12.50 -10.60 24.57
N LYS A 252 11.70 -11.64 24.80
CA LYS A 252 10.44 -11.51 25.53
C LYS A 252 10.71 -11.21 27.00
N ASP A 253 10.00 -10.23 27.56
CA ASP A 253 10.05 -9.89 28.97
C ASP A 253 9.33 -10.95 29.84
N ARG A 254 9.39 -10.78 31.17
CA ARG A 254 8.74 -11.72 32.12
C ARG A 254 7.21 -11.75 32.00
N LYS A 255 6.59 -10.71 31.45
CA LYS A 255 5.14 -10.59 31.28
C LYS A 255 4.68 -11.07 29.91
N GLY A 256 5.61 -11.43 29.02
CA GLY A 256 5.32 -11.89 27.67
C GLY A 256 5.29 -10.79 26.61
N PHE A 257 5.78 -9.58 26.87
CA PHE A 257 5.88 -8.50 25.89
C PHE A 257 7.26 -8.47 25.24
N PHE A 258 7.34 -7.90 24.03
CA PHE A 258 8.63 -7.51 23.45
C PHE A 258 8.81 -6.00 23.60
N ASP A 259 9.58 -5.61 24.62
CA ASP A 259 9.88 -4.22 24.90
C ASP A 259 11.11 -3.78 24.11
N VAL A 260 10.93 -2.79 23.25
CA VAL A 260 11.98 -2.25 22.38
C VAL A 260 12.24 -0.81 22.72
N ALA A 261 13.52 -0.45 22.76
CA ALA A 261 13.95 0.92 23.02
C ALA A 261 15.04 1.34 22.05
N PHE A 262 14.90 2.52 21.46
CA PHE A 262 15.87 3.09 20.53
C PHE A 262 16.15 4.55 20.87
N ASP A 263 17.42 4.93 20.87
CA ASP A 263 17.84 6.32 21.00
C ASP A 263 17.89 6.96 19.61
N ILE A 264 16.96 7.89 19.35
CA ILE A 264 16.92 8.63 18.10
C ILE A 264 17.90 9.81 18.18
N PRO A 265 18.75 10.04 17.16
CA PRO A 265 19.65 11.20 17.15
C PRO A 265 18.89 12.53 17.22
N ALA A 266 19.42 13.49 17.98
CA ALA A 266 18.92 14.86 17.99
C ALA A 266 18.99 15.47 16.58
N GLY A 267 17.94 16.19 16.17
CA GLY A 267 17.84 16.77 14.83
C GLY A 267 17.36 15.80 13.73
N SER A 268 16.99 14.56 14.09
CA SER A 268 16.35 13.67 13.12
C SER A 268 15.02 14.24 12.63
N PRO A 269 14.66 14.04 11.36
CA PRO A 269 13.51 14.74 10.80
C PRO A 269 12.18 14.13 11.30
N PRO A 270 11.16 14.97 11.54
CA PRO A 270 9.85 14.51 12.03
C PRO A 270 9.06 13.81 10.93
N SER A 271 8.06 13.02 11.33
CA SER A 271 7.11 12.42 10.40
C SER A 271 6.30 13.48 9.65
N ALA A 272 6.02 13.19 8.39
CA ALA A 272 5.22 13.98 7.48
C ALA A 272 4.55 13.01 6.48
N LEU A 273 3.58 12.24 6.96
CA LEU A 273 2.89 11.17 6.23
C LEU A 273 1.99 11.71 5.10
N ARG A 274 1.55 12.96 5.19
CA ARG A 274 0.74 13.62 4.16
C ARG A 274 1.56 14.41 3.14
N GLU A 275 2.84 14.65 3.39
CA GLU A 275 3.71 15.19 2.36
C GLU A 275 3.81 14.20 1.18
N ARG A 276 4.08 14.75 0.00
CA ARG A 276 4.23 13.98 -1.24
C ARG A 276 5.54 14.43 -1.90
N PRO A 277 6.60 13.61 -1.82
CA PRO A 277 6.67 12.27 -1.22
C PRO A 277 6.65 12.30 0.33
N ALA A 278 6.19 11.22 0.94
CA ALA A 278 6.02 11.13 2.39
C ALA A 278 7.34 10.87 3.14
N ARG A 279 7.38 11.28 4.40
CA ARG A 279 8.44 10.92 5.35
C ARG A 279 7.82 10.36 6.61
N TYR A 280 8.36 9.28 7.15
CA TYR A 280 7.76 8.62 8.31
C TYR A 280 8.77 7.75 9.05
N TRP A 281 8.47 7.50 10.31
CA TRP A 281 9.18 6.53 11.12
C TRP A 281 8.39 5.23 11.15
N GLU A 282 9.10 4.12 11.04
CA GLU A 282 8.48 2.82 11.18
C GLU A 282 9.38 1.81 11.89
N LEU A 283 8.72 0.93 12.63
CA LEU A 283 9.32 -0.22 13.29
C LEU A 283 8.97 -1.46 12.46
N VAL A 284 10.01 -2.16 11.98
CA VAL A 284 9.89 -3.48 11.37
C VAL A 284 10.28 -4.52 12.39
N LEU A 285 9.39 -5.46 12.65
CA LEU A 285 9.64 -6.61 13.51
C LEU A 285 9.65 -7.86 12.66
N ALA A 286 10.75 -8.60 12.70
CA ALA A 286 10.88 -9.89 12.02
C ALA A 286 11.25 -10.98 13.04
N SER A 287 10.61 -12.15 12.95
CA SER A 287 11.16 -13.34 13.59
C SER A 287 12.36 -13.84 12.80
N GLY A 288 13.34 -14.43 13.48
CA GLY A 288 14.37 -15.24 12.80
C GLY A 288 13.77 -16.49 12.15
N ASP A 289 14.63 -17.42 11.72
CA ASP A 289 14.23 -18.70 11.12
C ASP A 289 13.35 -19.51 12.11
N VAL A 290 12.04 -19.38 11.98
CA VAL A 290 11.05 -20.15 12.74
C VAL A 290 10.39 -21.13 11.76
N PRO A 291 10.21 -22.42 12.12
CA PRO A 291 9.53 -23.36 11.25
C PRO A 291 8.13 -22.89 10.82
N GLY A 292 7.95 -22.67 9.52
CA GLY A 292 6.67 -22.30 8.89
C GLY A 292 6.70 -20.96 8.17
N VAL A 293 5.72 -20.10 8.48
CA VAL A 293 5.61 -18.76 7.89
C VAL A 293 6.27 -17.78 8.85
N ASP A 294 7.34 -17.13 8.43
CA ASP A 294 8.02 -16.12 9.26
C ASP A 294 7.07 -14.99 9.64
N TYR A 295 7.24 -14.49 10.86
CA TYR A 295 6.54 -13.30 11.32
C TYR A 295 7.28 -12.07 10.79
N GLU A 296 6.60 -11.24 10.02
CA GLU A 296 7.05 -9.91 9.67
C GLU A 296 5.90 -8.93 9.86
N ALA A 297 6.11 -7.87 10.64
CA ALA A 297 5.13 -6.84 10.87
C ALA A 297 5.78 -5.45 10.83
N ARG A 298 5.02 -4.49 10.30
CA ARG A 298 5.44 -3.09 10.19
C ARG A 298 4.43 -2.21 10.90
N PHE A 299 4.96 -1.25 11.65
CA PHE A 299 4.19 -0.31 12.45
C PHE A 299 4.72 1.09 12.22
N LEU A 300 3.84 2.06 12.02
CA LEU A 300 4.25 3.47 12.02
C LEU A 300 4.56 3.91 13.46
N VAL A 301 5.56 4.75 13.62
CA VAL A 301 5.97 5.30 14.92
C VAL A 301 5.78 6.81 14.89
N PRO A 302 5.05 7.41 15.86
CA PRO A 302 4.69 8.83 15.83
C PRO A 302 5.83 9.70 16.35
N VAL A 303 6.90 9.85 15.56
CA VAL A 303 8.01 10.79 15.86
C VAL A 303 7.73 12.12 15.16
N TYR A 304 7.58 13.21 15.93
CA TYR A 304 7.28 14.57 15.45
C TYR A 304 8.12 15.66 16.13
#